data_AF-A0A928U0S4-F1
#
_entry.id   AF-A0A928U0S4-F1
#
_cell.length_a   1.000
_cell.length_b   1.000
_cell.length_c   1.000
_cell.angle_alpha   90.00
_cell.angle_beta   90.00
_cell.angle_gamma   90.00
#
_symmetry.space_group_name_H-M   'P 1'
#
loop_
_entity.id
_entity.type
_entity.pdbx_description
1 polymer ?
#
loop_
_entity_poly.entity_id
_entity_poly.type
_entity_poly.pdbx_seq_one_letter_code
_entity_poly.pdbx_strand_id
1 'polypeptide(L)' 'MTLLDMVKPLIPEGSDVIFLGDGEFDGVGLQAQIAANEWQYVCRTACNRILCDDGDEFSLQKLVCNQAPVCTCLR' A
#
# COMPACT_ATOMS: atom_id res chain seq x y z
N MET A 1 -0.93 -1.30 -19.72
CA MET A 1 0.41 -1.78 -19.33
C MET A 1 0.80 -1.01 -18.08
N THR A 2 0.95 -1.70 -16.97
CA THR A 2 1.20 -1.12 -15.64
C THR A 2 2.67 -1.27 -15.26
N LEU A 3 3.11 -0.57 -14.21
CA LEU A 3 4.46 -0.72 -13.67
C LEU A 3 4.74 -2.18 -13.23
N LEU A 4 3.76 -2.82 -12.57
CA LEU A 4 3.91 -4.19 -12.08
C LEU A 4 4.08 -5.20 -13.21
N ASP A 5 3.42 -5.00 -14.36
CA ASP A 5 3.57 -5.87 -15.53
C ASP A 5 5.02 -5.90 -16.04
N MET A 6 5.76 -4.80 -15.86
CA MET A 6 7.18 -4.70 -16.25
C MET A 6 8.12 -5.26 -15.19
N VAL A 7 7.78 -5.11 -13.91
CA VAL A 7 8.65 -5.50 -12.79
C VAL A 7 8.54 -7.00 -12.48
N LYS A 8 7.33 -7.57 -12.52
CA LYS A 8 7.09 -8.97 -12.16
C LYS A 8 8.00 -9.98 -12.91
N PRO A 9 8.24 -9.86 -14.22
CA PRO A 9 9.13 -10.78 -14.94
C PRO A 9 10.61 -10.69 -14.52
N LEU A 10 11.01 -9.62 -13.84
CA LEU A 10 12.39 -9.40 -13.39
C LEU A 10 12.67 -9.99 -12.00
N ILE A 11 11.61 -10.36 -11.26
CA ILE A 11 11.73 -10.89 -9.91
C ILE A 11 11.69 -12.43 -9.97
N PRO A 12 12.64 -13.13 -9.31
CA PRO A 12 12.62 -14.59 -9.23
C PRO A 12 11.33 -15.11 -8.58
N GLU A 13 10.84 -16.25 -9.08
CA GLU A 13 9.68 -16.93 -8.50
C GLU A 13 9.92 -17.32 -7.03
N GLY A 14 8.89 -17.16 -6.19
CA GLY A 14 8.96 -17.45 -4.76
C GLY A 14 9.69 -16.40 -3.90
N SER A 15 10.05 -15.24 -4.47
CA SER A 15 10.65 -14.14 -3.71
C SER A 15 9.62 -13.43 -2.83
N ASP A 16 9.98 -13.11 -1.59
CA ASP A 16 9.22 -12.20 -0.74
C ASP A 16 9.42 -10.75 -1.20
N VAL A 17 8.36 -10.12 -1.70
CA VAL A 17 8.42 -8.75 -2.25
C VAL A 17 7.66 -7.78 -1.36
N ILE A 18 8.35 -6.70 -0.99
CA ILE A 18 7.77 -5.54 -0.29
C ILE A 18 7.88 -4.33 -1.21
N PHE A 19 6.75 -3.82 -1.68
CA PHE A 19 6.67 -2.63 -2.51
C PHE A 19 6.67 -1.38 -1.63
N LEU A 20 7.66 -0.51 -1.81
CA LEU A 20 7.79 0.75 -1.07
C LEU A 20 7.37 1.93 -1.97
N GLY A 21 6.26 2.58 -1.61
CA GLY A 21 5.78 3.80 -2.26
C GLY A 21 5.93 5.04 -1.39
N ASP A 22 5.75 6.21 -1.99
CA ASP A 22 5.37 7.42 -1.26
C ASP A 22 3.89 7.76 -1.56
N GLY A 23 3.38 8.87 -1.01
CA GLY A 23 1.99 9.27 -1.17
C GLY A 23 1.53 9.48 -2.62
N GLU A 24 2.42 9.54 -3.61
CA GLU A 24 2.04 9.58 -5.03
C GLU A 24 1.54 8.21 -5.53
N PHE A 25 1.99 7.13 -4.89
CA PHE A 25 1.68 5.74 -5.25
C PHE A 25 0.59 5.12 -4.37
N ASP A 26 -0.14 5.92 -3.59
CA ASP A 26 -1.20 5.42 -2.69
C ASP A 26 -2.55 5.16 -3.38
N GLY A 27 -2.60 5.11 -4.70
CA GLY A 27 -3.81 4.81 -5.46
C GLY A 27 -4.32 3.37 -5.27
N VAL A 28 -5.63 3.22 -5.07
CA VAL A 28 -6.29 1.92 -4.82
C VAL A 28 -6.07 0.87 -5.91
N GLY A 29 -5.94 1.30 -7.18
CA GLY A 29 -5.67 0.39 -8.28
C GLY A 29 -4.29 -0.25 -8.21
N LEU A 30 -3.27 0.52 -7.79
CA LEU A 30 -1.91 0.01 -7.61
C LEU A 30 -1.85 -0.96 -6.42
N GLN A 31 -2.48 -0.58 -5.31
CA GLN A 31 -2.57 -1.44 -4.11
C GLN A 31 -3.25 -2.77 -4.41
N ALA A 32 -4.35 -2.76 -5.17
CA ALA A 32 -5.05 -3.97 -5.60
C ALA A 32 -4.17 -4.88 -6.47
N GLN A 33 -3.36 -4.31 -7.36
CA GLN A 33 -2.41 -5.08 -8.17
C GLN A 33 -1.28 -5.68 -7.33
N ILE A 34 -0.74 -4.95 -6.36
CA ILE A 34 0.29 -5.46 -5.44
C ILE A 34 -0.29 -6.64 -4.65
N ALA A 35 -1.49 -6.49 -4.08
CA ALA A 35 -2.17 -7.54 -3.33
C ALA A 35 -2.49 -8.77 -4.19
N ALA A 36 -2.90 -8.59 -5.46
CA ALA A 36 -3.14 -9.69 -6.39
C ALA A 36 -1.87 -10.48 -6.76
N ASN A 37 -0.69 -9.91 -6.51
CA ASN A 37 0.60 -10.59 -6.64
C ASN A 37 1.10 -11.16 -5.30
N GLU A 38 0.29 -11.12 -4.23
CA GLU A 38 0.66 -11.54 -2.88
C GLU A 38 1.84 -10.76 -2.28
N TRP A 39 2.10 -9.56 -2.82
CA TRP A 39 3.18 -8.69 -2.37
C TRP A 39 2.70 -7.78 -1.22
N GLN A 40 3.63 -7.41 -0.35
CA GLN A 40 3.36 -6.45 0.72
C GLN A 40 3.52 -5.02 0.23
N TYR A 41 2.76 -4.08 0.77
CA TYR A 41 2.85 -2.65 0.44
C TYR A 41 3.17 -1.83 1.68
N VAL A 42 4.19 -0.97 1.57
CA VAL A 42 4.53 0.04 2.58
C VAL A 42 4.54 1.38 1.86
N CYS A 43 3.91 2.39 2.45
CA CYS A 43 3.99 3.74 1.91
C CYS A 43 4.35 4.76 2.98
N ARG A 44 5.17 5.73 2.58
CA ARG A 44 5.34 6.97 3.34
C ARG A 44 4.27 7.95 2.88
N THR A 45 3.22 8.09 3.67
CA THR A 45 2.17 9.10 3.44
C THR A 45 2.12 10.10 4.59
N ALA A 46 1.55 11.28 4.33
CA ALA A 46 1.39 12.29 5.36
C ALA A 46 0.30 11.84 6.36
N CYS A 47 0.53 12.01 7.67
CA CYS A 47 -0.45 11.53 8.66
C CYS A 47 -1.82 12.21 8.50
N ASN A 48 -1.93 13.39 7.88
CA ASN A 48 -3.21 14.08 7.64
C ASN A 48 -4.04 13.49 6.47
N ARG A 49 -3.62 12.37 5.86
CA ARG A 49 -4.39 11.70 4.81
C ARG A 49 -5.76 11.23 5.34
N ILE A 50 -6.76 11.30 4.47
CA ILE A 50 -8.07 10.68 4.68
C ILE A 50 -8.05 9.35 3.95
N LEU A 51 -8.35 8.27 4.66
CA LEU A 51 -8.63 6.96 4.09
C LEU A 51 -10.12 6.88 3.77
N CYS A 52 -10.48 6.25 2.66
CA CYS A 52 -11.86 5.97 2.31
C CYS A 52 -12.03 4.45 2.21
N ASP A 53 -13.03 3.92 2.92
CA ASP A 53 -13.42 2.51 2.87
C ASP A 53 -14.95 2.42 2.79
N ASP A 54 -15.47 1.78 1.75
CA ASP A 54 -16.91 1.65 1.45
C ASP A 54 -17.72 2.96 1.55
N GLY A 55 -17.10 4.10 1.25
CA GLY A 55 -17.73 5.43 1.31
C GLY A 55 -17.62 6.14 2.67
N ASP A 56 -17.07 5.48 3.69
CA ASP A 56 -16.73 6.09 4.97
C ASP A 56 -15.32 6.70 4.94
N GLU A 57 -15.17 7.88 5.54
CA GLU A 57 -13.91 8.60 5.61
C GLU A 57 -13.27 8.50 7.01
N PHE A 58 -11.99 8.12 7.04
CA PHE A 58 -11.21 7.97 8.26
C PHE A 58 -9.97 8.86 8.21
N SER A 59 -9.73 9.63 9.26
CA SER A 59 -8.45 10.33 9.40
C SER A 59 -7.36 9.35 9.81
N LEU A 60 -6.29 9.27 9.03
CA LEU A 60 -5.14 8.41 9.32
C LEU A 60 -4.51 8.75 10.68
N GLN A 61 -4.54 10.01 11.11
CA GLN A 61 -4.05 10.43 12.45
C GLN A 61 -4.84 9.83 13.61
N LYS A 62 -6.12 9.51 13.39
CA LYS A 62 -7.04 9.03 14.42
C LYS A 62 -7.14 7.51 14.48
N LEU A 63 -6.60 6.82 13.47
CA LEU A 63 -6.55 5.38 13.43
C LEU A 63 -5.45 4.88 14.38
N VAL A 64 -5.85 4.21 15.46
CA VAL A 64 -4.94 3.46 16.33
C VAL A 64 -4.76 2.08 15.71
N CYS A 65 -3.63 1.85 15.03
CA CYS A 65 -3.34 0.58 14.38
C CYS A 65 -2.91 -0.47 15.41
N ASN A 66 -3.89 -1.19 15.98
CA ASN A 66 -3.64 -2.32 16.89
C ASN A 66 -3.54 -3.68 16.18
N GLN A 67 -3.59 -3.73 14.85
CA GLN A 67 -3.49 -4.96 14.06
C GLN A 67 -2.65 -4.73 12.80
N ALA A 68 -1.59 -5.52 12.65
CA ALA A 68 -0.85 -5.63 11.39
C ALA A 68 -1.70 -6.42 10.36
N PRO A 69 -1.69 -6.07 9.06
CA PRO A 69 -0.84 -5.08 8.39
C PRO A 69 -1.68 -3.87 7.96
N VAL A 70 -1.98 -2.94 8.88
CA VAL A 70 -2.68 -1.71 8.53
C VAL A 70 -1.80 -0.51 8.88
N CYS A 71 -1.55 0.33 7.86
CA CYS A 71 -0.79 1.57 7.82
C CYS A 71 -0.30 2.13 9.18
N THR A 72 0.98 1.92 9.52
CA THR A 72 1.60 2.60 10.66
C THR A 72 2.05 4.00 10.24
N CYS A 73 1.48 5.07 10.82
CA CYS A 73 2.08 6.41 10.67
C CYS A 73 3.34 6.48 11.53
N LEU A 74 4.50 6.30 10.91
CA LEU A 74 5.80 6.50 11.55
C LEU A 74 6.00 8.01 11.73
N ARG A 75 5.98 8.47 12.98
CA ARG A 75 6.38 9.84 13.36
C ARG A 75 7.90 10.00 13.32
#